data_AF-A0A941LG33-F1
#
_entry.id   AF-A0A941LG33-F1
#
_cell.length_a   1.000
_cell.length_b   1.000
_cell.length_c   1.000
_cell.angle_alpha   90.00
_cell.angle_beta   90.00
_cell.angle_gamma   90.00
#
_symmetry.space_group_name_H-M   'P 1'
#
loop_
_entity.id
_entity.type
_entity.pdbx_description
1 polymer ?
#
loop_
_entity_poly.entity_id
_entity_poly.type
_entity_poly.pdbx_seq_one_letter_code
_entity_poly.pdbx_strand_id
1 'polypeptide(L)'
;MRVRSRKRSQFTDDERRQILSVGDNSTAKAVCRKYGISLSTFYRWRSLLGTTKQQKDTRLHDLESENRRLRNQVAELWLDYTSLRNALINGMGREC
;
A
#
# COMPACT_ATOMS: atom_id res chain seq x y z
N MET A 1 17.00 -37.71 -8.89
CA MET A 1 15.68 -37.15 -8.49
C MET A 1 15.24 -36.11 -9.52
N ARG A 2 14.08 -36.27 -10.18
CA ARG A 2 13.53 -35.22 -11.08
C ARG A 2 12.82 -34.16 -10.25
N VAL A 3 13.37 -32.96 -10.17
CA VAL A 3 12.65 -31.80 -9.63
C VAL A 3 11.53 -31.44 -10.62
N ARG A 4 10.27 -31.62 -10.22
CA ARG A 4 9.13 -31.15 -11.02
C ARG A 4 9.15 -29.61 -11.04
N SER A 5 9.44 -29.03 -12.19
CA SER A 5 9.27 -27.60 -12.44
C SER A 5 7.83 -27.18 -12.11
N ARG A 6 7.65 -26.23 -11.19
CA ARG A 6 6.31 -25.70 -10.86
C ARG A 6 5.81 -24.92 -12.08
N LYS A 7 4.64 -25.30 -12.59
CA LYS A 7 3.94 -24.50 -13.61
C LYS A 7 3.70 -23.08 -13.07
N ARG A 8 3.98 -22.07 -13.89
CA ARG A 8 3.69 -20.67 -13.57
C ARG A 8 2.21 -20.53 -13.22
N SER A 9 1.90 -19.70 -12.22
CA SER A 9 0.52 -19.47 -11.84
C SER A 9 -0.22 -18.79 -13.00
N GLN A 10 -1.42 -19.28 -13.32
CA GLN A 10 -2.27 -18.74 -14.37
C GLN A 10 -2.84 -17.35 -14.02
N PHE A 11 -2.87 -16.98 -12.74
CA PHE A 11 -3.47 -15.74 -12.26
C PHE A 11 -2.48 -14.96 -11.40
N THR A 12 -2.37 -13.66 -11.63
CA THR A 12 -1.69 -12.67 -10.79
C THR A 12 -2.45 -12.41 -9.48
N ASP A 13 -1.79 -11.81 -8.49
CA ASP A 13 -2.45 -11.53 -7.21
C ASP A 13 -3.58 -10.50 -7.33
N ASP A 14 -3.52 -9.59 -8.32
CA ASP A 14 -4.58 -8.63 -8.62
C ASP A 14 -5.80 -9.33 -9.25
N GLU A 15 -5.58 -10.20 -10.25
CA GLU A 15 -6.64 -11.00 -10.87
C GLU A 15 -7.34 -11.90 -9.85
N ARG A 16 -6.58 -12.56 -8.97
CA ARG A 16 -7.15 -13.38 -7.88
C ARG A 16 -8.03 -12.55 -6.94
N ARG A 17 -7.61 -11.32 -6.60
CA ARG A 17 -8.41 -10.39 -5.78
C ARG A 17 -9.71 -9.98 -6.47
N GLN A 18 -9.65 -9.74 -7.78
CA GLN A 18 -10.84 -9.41 -8.56
C GLN A 18 -11.82 -10.59 -8.64
N ILE A 19 -11.32 -11.82 -8.83
CA ILE A 19 -12.12 -13.05 -8.81
C ILE A 19 -12.79 -13.26 -7.43
N LEU A 20 -12.05 -13.03 -6.33
CA LEU A 20 -12.59 -13.14 -4.97
C LEU A 20 -13.73 -12.15 -4.72
N SER A 21 -13.60 -10.90 -5.20
CA SER A 21 -14.64 -9.87 -5.05
C SER A 21 -15.94 -10.22 -5.78
N VAL A 22 -15.88 -10.94 -6.90
CA VAL A 22 -17.09 -11.46 -7.59
C VAL A 22 -17.81 -12.51 -6.72
N GLY A 23 -17.06 -13.26 -5.91
CA GLY A 23 -17.59 -14.27 -4.98
C GLY A 23 -18.24 -13.72 -3.72
N ASP A 24 -18.16 -12.41 -3.47
CA ASP A 24 -18.94 -11.78 -2.40
C ASP A 24 -20.38 -11.49 -2.85
N ASN A 25 -20.62 -11.36 -4.16
CA ASN A 25 -21.95 -11.13 -4.77
C ASN A 25 -22.55 -12.40 -5.41
N SER A 26 -21.83 -13.53 -5.40
CA SER A 26 -22.25 -14.79 -6.03
C SER A 26 -21.70 -16.00 -5.27
N THR A 27 -22.28 -17.19 -5.46
CA THR A 27 -21.81 -18.38 -4.73
C THR A 27 -20.39 -18.78 -5.20
N ALA A 28 -19.54 -19.25 -4.26
CA ALA A 28 -18.18 -19.70 -4.58
C ALA A 28 -18.14 -20.77 -5.68
N LYS A 29 -19.16 -21.64 -5.75
CA LYS A 29 -19.32 -22.64 -6.83
C LYS A 29 -19.49 -22.00 -8.21
N ALA A 30 -20.29 -20.93 -8.32
CA ALA A 30 -20.50 -20.22 -9.58
C ALA A 30 -19.20 -19.55 -10.06
N VAL A 31 -18.47 -18.92 -9.14
CA VAL A 31 -17.15 -18.31 -9.44
C VAL A 31 -16.15 -19.37 -9.90
N CYS A 32 -16.08 -20.51 -9.20
CA CYS A 32 -15.21 -21.62 -9.56
C CYS A 32 -15.48 -22.13 -10.98
N ARG A 33 -16.76 -22.28 -11.35
CA ARG A 33 -17.16 -22.66 -12.72
C ARG A 33 -16.79 -21.60 -13.75
N LYS A 34 -17.02 -20.32 -13.46
CA LYS A 34 -16.76 -19.21 -14.39
C LYS A 34 -15.27 -19.05 -14.71
N TYR A 35 -14.40 -19.19 -13.72
CA TYR A 35 -12.97 -18.95 -13.86
C TYR A 35 -12.12 -20.23 -13.97
N GLY A 36 -12.77 -21.40 -14.01
CA GLY A 36 -12.06 -22.68 -14.15
C GLY A 36 -11.16 -23.03 -12.97
N ILE A 37 -11.50 -22.59 -11.76
CA ILE A 37 -10.73 -22.84 -10.54
C ILE A 37 -11.48 -23.81 -9.62
N SER A 38 -10.75 -24.54 -8.78
CA SER A 38 -11.37 -25.39 -7.76
C SER A 38 -11.79 -24.56 -6.54
N LEU A 39 -12.78 -25.08 -5.80
CA LEU A 39 -13.20 -24.51 -4.51
C LEU A 39 -12.03 -24.40 -3.52
N SER A 40 -11.14 -25.39 -3.48
CA SER A 40 -9.96 -25.36 -2.61
C SER A 40 -9.01 -24.22 -2.97
N THR A 41 -8.79 -23.96 -4.26
CA THR A 41 -8.00 -22.81 -4.72
C THR A 41 -8.66 -21.49 -4.35
N PHE A 42 -9.99 -21.38 -4.54
CA PHE A 42 -10.75 -20.18 -4.18
C PHE A 42 -10.62 -19.83 -2.69
N TYR A 43 -10.86 -20.79 -1.80
CA TYR A 43 -10.75 -20.53 -0.36
C TYR A 43 -9.32 -20.28 0.10
N ARG A 44 -8.32 -20.94 -0.52
CA ARG A 44 -6.91 -20.65 -0.25
C ARG A 44 -6.56 -19.21 -0.60
N TRP A 45 -7.01 -18.72 -1.75
CA TRP A 45 -6.83 -17.31 -2.12
C TRP A 45 -7.58 -16.39 -1.18
N ARG A 46 -8.80 -16.74 -0.75
CA ARG A 46 -9.59 -15.92 0.19
C ARG A 46 -8.88 -15.76 1.54
N SER A 47 -8.29 -16.83 2.05
CA SER A 47 -7.50 -16.80 3.29
C SER A 47 -6.22 -15.97 3.13
N LEU A 48 -5.52 -16.09 2.00
CA LEU A 48 -4.23 -15.42 1.78
C LEU A 48 -4.36 -13.93 1.41
N LEU A 49 -5.36 -13.57 0.60
CA LEU A 49 -5.52 -12.25 -0.01
C LEU A 49 -6.67 -11.43 0.59
N GLY A 50 -7.63 -12.09 1.24
CA GLY A 50 -8.81 -11.44 1.83
C GLY A 50 -8.49 -10.57 3.04
N THR A 51 -7.43 -10.87 3.78
CA THR A 51 -6.96 -10.06 4.92
C THR A 51 -6.04 -8.92 4.49
N THR A 52 -5.39 -9.04 3.33
CA THR A 52 -4.31 -8.13 2.92
C THR A 52 -4.83 -6.79 2.39
N LYS A 53 -6.04 -6.72 1.82
CA LYS A 53 -6.55 -5.46 1.25
C LYS A 53 -6.77 -4.42 2.36
N GLN A 54 -7.43 -4.82 3.44
CA GLN A 54 -7.66 -3.96 4.59
C GLN A 54 -6.36 -3.56 5.31
N GLN A 55 -5.37 -4.46 5.40
CA GLN A 55 -4.06 -4.14 5.97
C GLN A 55 -3.19 -3.22 5.09
N LYS A 56 -3.34 -3.29 3.76
CA LYS A 56 -2.62 -2.38 2.84
C LYS A 56 -3.20 -0.98 2.88
N ASP A 57 -4.52 -0.86 2.93
CA ASP A 57 -5.20 0.45 2.98
C ASP A 57 -4.90 1.17 4.30
N THR A 58 -4.87 0.46 5.44
CA THR A 58 -4.47 1.06 6.73
C THR A 58 -3.01 1.51 6.73
N ARG A 59 -2.08 0.65 6.28
CA ARG A 59 -0.66 1.03 6.23
C ARG A 59 -0.41 2.21 5.31
N LEU A 60 -1.13 2.30 4.20
CA LEU A 60 -1.01 3.42 3.26
C LEU A 60 -1.53 4.71 3.90
N HIS A 61 -2.68 4.66 4.57
CA HIS A 61 -3.22 5.79 5.32
C HIS A 61 -2.28 6.28 6.43
N ASP A 62 -1.70 5.36 7.21
CA ASP A 62 -0.75 5.69 8.27
C ASP A 62 0.51 6.37 7.69
N LEU A 63 1.03 5.87 6.56
CA LEU A 63 2.17 6.45 5.87
C LEU A 63 1.85 7.84 5.28
N GLU A 64 0.64 8.05 4.74
CA GLU A 64 0.20 9.36 4.26
C GLU A 64 0.06 10.38 5.39
N SER A 65 -0.49 9.96 6.53
CA SER A 65 -0.60 10.78 7.75
C SER A 65 0.78 11.20 8.25
N GLU A 66 1.70 10.25 8.36
CA GLU A 66 3.07 10.50 8.79
C GLU A 66 3.82 11.40 7.79
N ASN A 67 3.64 11.21 6.49
CA ASN A 67 4.24 12.08 5.47
C ASN A 67 3.75 13.52 5.60
N ARG A 68 2.44 13.72 5.85
CA ARG A 68 1.86 15.04 6.09
C ARG A 68 2.46 15.68 7.35
N ARG A 69 2.57 14.92 8.44
CA ARG A 69 3.20 15.37 9.69
C ARG A 69 4.64 15.82 9.47
N LEU A 70 5.44 14.99 8.80
CA LEU A 70 6.84 15.30 8.50
C LEU A 70 6.99 16.53 7.60
N ARG A 71 6.13 16.69 6.59
CA ARG A 71 6.13 17.89 5.73
C ARG A 71 5.87 19.17 6.50
N ASN A 72 4.91 19.14 7.44
CA ASN A 72 4.62 20.30 8.28
C ASN A 72 5.83 20.66 9.16
N GLN A 73 6.43 19.66 9.83
CA GLN A 73 7.62 19.88 10.66
C GLN A 73 8.80 20.45 9.86
N VAL A 74 9.02 19.95 8.63
CA VAL A 74 10.07 20.48 7.74
C VAL A 74 9.79 21.93 7.36
N ALA A 75 8.53 22.28 7.08
CA ALA A 75 8.16 23.66 6.75
C ALA A 75 8.41 24.62 7.92
N GLU A 76 8.02 24.23 9.15
CA GLU A 76 8.26 24.99 10.37
C GLU A 76 9.76 25.21 10.60
N LEU A 77 10.56 24.13 10.57
CA LEU A 77 12.02 24.22 10.72
C LEU A 77 12.66 25.11 9.65
N TRP A 78 12.13 25.10 8.43
CA TRP A 78 12.64 25.93 7.35
C TRP A 78 12.32 27.42 7.57
N LEU A 79 11.14 27.74 8.11
CA LEU A 79 10.78 29.10 8.51
C LEU A 79 11.67 29.61 9.65
N ASP A 80 11.95 28.78 10.65
CA ASP A 80 12.85 29.13 11.75
C ASP A 80 14.28 29.34 11.24
N TYR A 81 14.78 28.42 10.42
CA TYR A 81 16.11 28.53 9.81
C TYR A 81 16.27 29.82 9.00
N THR A 82 15.29 30.14 8.15
CA THR A 82 15.34 31.36 7.33
C THR A 82 15.24 32.62 8.18
N SER A 83 14.40 32.63 9.22
CA SER A 83 14.28 33.75 10.15
C SER A 83 15.59 34.00 10.90
N LEU A 84 16.21 32.95 11.45
CA LEU A 84 17.50 33.02 12.14
C LEU A 84 18.62 33.47 11.20
N ARG A 85 18.69 32.89 10.00
CA ARG A 85 19.68 33.26 8.99
C ARG A 85 19.55 34.73 8.59
N ASN A 86 18.33 35.21 8.39
CA ASN A 86 18.06 36.61 8.05
C ASN A 86 18.44 37.54 9.20
N ALA A 87 18.14 37.18 10.45
CA ALA A 87 18.54 37.97 11.62
C ALA A 87 20.06 38.09 11.74
N LEU A 88 20.80 37.01 11.50
CA LEU A 88 22.27 37.03 11.49
C LEU A 88 22.81 37.95 10.38
N ILE A 89 22.32 37.79 9.15
CA ILE A 89 22.78 38.59 8.01
C ILE A 89 22.47 40.08 8.21
N ASN A 90 21.25 40.41 8.65
CA ASN A 90 20.81 41.80 8.81
C ASN A 90 21.35 42.45 10.09
N GLY A 91 21.63 41.67 11.14
CA GLY A 91 22.24 42.16 12.39
C GLY A 91 23.70 42.56 12.18
N MET A 92 24.46 41.77 11.43
CA MET A 92 25.86 42.09 11.09
C MET A 92 26.02 43.34 10.20
N GLY A 93 24.95 43.78 9.51
CA GLY A 93 24.97 44.96 8.65
C GLY A 93 24.62 46.28 9.34
N ARG A 94 24.25 46.27 10.64
CA ARG A 94 23.87 47.48 11.40
C ARG A 94 24.97 48.00 12.34
N GLU A 95 26.11 47.32 12.42
CA GLU A 95 27.26 47.71 13.26
C GLU A 95 28.37 48.46 12.49
N CYS A 96 28.08 48.98 11.29
CA CYS A 96 28.96 49.90 10.56
C CYS A 96 28.45 51.34 10.62
#